data_AF-A0A9N9NIL6-F1
#
_entry.id   AF-A0A9N9NIL6-F1
#
_cell.length_a   1.000
_cell.length_b   1.000
_cell.length_c   1.000
_cell.angle_alpha   90.00
_cell.angle_beta   90.00
_cell.angle_gamma   90.00
#
_symmetry.space_group_name_H-M   'P 1'
#
loop_
_entity.id
_entity.type
_entity.pdbx_description
1 polymer ?
#
loop_
_entity_poly.entity_id
_entity_poly.type
_entity_poly.pdbx_seq_one_letter_code
_entity_poly.pdbx_strand_id
1 'polypeptide(L)'
;EFYVQIVCKNYYDSKENFSSINLNIVDDVDICNIPEIQAITSQLMMVLALCLAIPGVFVLVPLGTLSDRKGRRLVLLIACVGKILEALNIILVGNFTEFLGLGFLIFGQLIDGFFGGFAASTAVMYAYGAD
;
A
#
# COMPACT_ATOMS: atom_id res chain seq x y z
N GLU A 1 3.58 7.09 -8.27
CA GLU A 1 2.69 8.26 -8.37
C GLU A 1 1.79 8.47 -7.14
N PHE A 2 0.85 7.57 -6.81
CA PHE A 2 -0.11 7.80 -5.70
C PHE A 2 0.53 8.15 -4.34
N TYR A 3 1.50 7.36 -3.89
CA TYR A 3 2.16 7.60 -2.59
C TYR A 3 2.95 8.92 -2.56
N VAL A 4 3.53 9.33 -3.70
CA VAL A 4 4.26 10.60 -3.81
C VAL A 4 3.30 11.77 -3.64
N GLN A 5 2.13 11.72 -4.28
CA GLN A 5 1.10 12.76 -4.16
C GLN A 5 0.56 12.89 -2.73
N ILE A 6 0.30 11.77 -2.05
CA ILE A 6 -0.13 11.80 -0.64
C ILE A 6 0.94 12.39 0.27
N VAL A 7 2.18 11.94 0.13
CA VAL A 7 3.30 12.44 0.95
C VAL A 7 3.54 13.93 0.68
N CYS A 8 3.47 14.34 -0.58
CA CYS A 8 3.60 15.74 -0.99
C CYS A 8 2.50 16.61 -0.36
N LYS A 9 1.22 16.19 -0.46
CA LYS A 9 0.10 16.91 0.17
C LYS A 9 0.32 17.05 1.69
N ASN A 10 0.70 15.98 2.38
CA ASN A 10 0.94 16.01 3.81
C ASN A 10 2.15 16.88 4.21
N TYR A 11 3.22 16.87 3.39
CA TYR A 11 4.41 17.68 3.61
C TYR A 11 4.12 19.17 3.53
N TYR A 12 3.32 19.61 2.54
CA TYR A 12 2.94 21.01 2.40
C TYR A 12 1.87 21.45 3.41
N ASP A 13 0.89 20.59 3.74
CA ASP A 13 -0.12 20.85 4.76
C ASP A 13 0.52 21.09 6.15
N SER A 14 1.54 20.31 6.50
CA SER A 14 2.33 20.56 7.72
C SER A 14 3.15 21.86 7.68
N LYS A 15 3.44 22.40 6.49
CA LYS A 15 4.27 23.59 6.27
C LYS A 15 3.44 24.88 6.14
N GLU A 16 2.17 24.78 5.74
CA GLU A 16 1.24 25.92 5.66
C GLU A 16 0.86 26.51 7.03
N ASN A 17 1.05 25.76 8.12
CA ASN A 17 1.03 26.34 9.47
C ASN A 17 2.20 27.34 9.72
N PHE A 18 3.17 27.47 8.81
CA PHE A 18 4.35 28.33 8.97
C PHE A 18 4.47 29.49 7.96
N SER A 19 3.64 29.59 6.91
CA SER A 19 3.72 30.77 6.03
C SER A 19 2.46 31.04 5.22
N SER A 20 1.69 32.03 5.68
CA SER A 20 0.82 32.86 4.85
C SER A 20 1.67 33.70 3.89
N ILE A 21 2.23 33.09 2.84
CA ILE A 21 2.90 33.83 1.76
C ILE A 21 2.19 33.48 0.46
N ASN A 22 1.49 34.49 -0.07
CA ASN A 22 0.87 34.54 -1.38
C ASN A 22 1.80 33.93 -2.44
N LEU A 23 1.51 32.72 -2.87
CA LEU A 23 2.13 32.14 -4.05
C LEU A 23 1.10 32.19 -5.17
N ASN A 24 1.21 33.20 -6.02
CA ASN A 24 0.72 33.13 -7.39
C ASN A 24 1.58 32.05 -8.09
N ILE A 25 1.16 30.79 -7.98
CA ILE A 25 1.89 29.64 -8.53
C ILE A 25 1.61 29.58 -10.03
N VAL A 26 2.49 30.26 -10.76
CA VAL A 26 2.86 29.90 -12.11
C VAL A 26 3.39 28.45 -12.06
N ASP A 27 2.75 27.59 -12.85
CA ASP A 27 3.15 26.24 -13.29
C ASP A 27 3.04 25.05 -12.29
N ASP A 28 1.83 24.49 -12.30
CA ASP A 28 1.26 23.25 -11.73
C ASP A 28 1.94 21.93 -12.16
N VAL A 29 3.26 21.85 -12.37
CA VAL A 29 3.87 20.63 -12.98
C VAL A 29 4.96 19.92 -12.16
N ASP A 30 5.62 20.52 -11.17
CA ASP A 30 6.78 19.79 -10.54
C ASP A 30 7.05 20.07 -9.05
N ILE A 31 6.10 20.61 -8.28
CA ILE A 31 6.29 20.84 -6.83
C ILE A 31 6.52 19.55 -6.01
N CYS A 32 6.07 18.40 -6.50
CA CYS A 32 6.27 17.11 -5.79
C CYS A 32 7.53 16.35 -6.25
N ASN A 33 8.23 16.80 -7.29
CA ASN A 33 9.40 16.13 -7.86
C ASN A 33 10.70 16.62 -7.21
N ILE A 34 10.67 16.78 -5.89
CA ILE A 34 11.81 17.21 -5.08
C ILE A 34 12.43 15.95 -4.48
N PRO A 35 13.77 15.81 -4.47
CA PRO A 35 14.44 14.61 -3.94
C PRO A 35 14.07 14.32 -2.47
N GLU A 36 13.72 15.35 -1.70
CA GLU A 36 13.26 15.22 -0.31
C GLU A 36 11.93 14.45 -0.21
N ILE A 37 10.92 14.82 -1.01
CA ILE A 37 9.61 14.16 -1.01
C ILE A 37 9.77 12.71 -1.47
N GLN A 38 10.57 12.49 -2.51
CA GLN A 38 10.85 11.15 -3.03
C GLN A 38 11.59 10.28 -1.99
N ALA A 39 12.54 10.84 -1.25
CA ALA A 39 13.22 10.14 -0.16
C ALA A 39 12.23 9.72 0.95
N ILE A 40 11.35 10.63 1.38
CA ILE A 40 10.33 10.33 2.39
C ILE A 40 9.36 9.26 1.87
N THR A 41 8.89 9.37 0.63
CA THR A 41 8.02 8.35 0.02
C THR A 41 8.72 6.99 -0.03
N SER A 42 10.00 6.93 -0.36
CA SER A 42 10.75 5.68 -0.43
C SER A 42 10.85 4.99 0.94
N GLN A 43 11.07 5.76 2.01
CA GLN A 43 11.09 5.25 3.39
C GLN A 43 9.72 4.71 3.79
N LEU A 44 8.64 5.44 3.46
CA LEU A 44 7.27 4.99 3.71
C LEU A 44 6.98 3.67 2.96
N MET A 45 7.33 3.59 1.68
CA MET A 45 7.15 2.38 0.87
C MET A 45 7.91 1.18 1.45
N MET A 46 9.12 1.40 1.96
CA MET A 46 9.90 0.34 2.62
C MET A 46 9.18 -0.18 3.86
N VAL A 47 8.66 0.71 4.72
CA VAL A 47 7.90 0.32 5.92
C VAL A 47 6.63 -0.44 5.53
N LEU A 48 5.89 0.06 4.53
CA LEU A 48 4.69 -0.61 4.01
C LEU A 48 5.01 -2.02 3.48
N ALA A 49 6.09 -2.17 2.71
CA ALA A 49 6.52 -3.45 2.19
C ALA A 49 6.93 -4.44 3.30
N LEU A 50 7.60 -3.97 4.36
CA LEU A 50 7.93 -4.81 5.52
C LEU A 50 6.67 -5.26 6.26
N CYS A 51 5.73 -4.35 6.47
CA CYS A 51 4.45 -4.65 7.11
C CYS A 51 3.58 -5.61 6.29
N LEU A 52 3.72 -5.61 4.95
CA LEU A 52 3.09 -6.61 4.09
C LEU A 52 3.82 -7.96 4.17
N ALA A 53 5.15 -7.95 4.03
CA ALA A 53 5.95 -9.15 3.85
C ALA A 53 6.06 -10.00 5.11
N ILE A 54 6.20 -9.38 6.29
CA ILE A 54 6.33 -10.11 7.57
C ILE A 54 5.12 -11.04 7.79
N PRO A 55 3.87 -10.56 7.91
CA PRO A 55 2.71 -11.44 8.05
C PRO A 55 2.49 -12.31 6.81
N GLY A 56 2.78 -11.81 5.61
CA GLY A 56 2.67 -12.56 4.36
C GLY A 56 3.48 -13.86 4.38
N VAL A 57 4.75 -13.81 4.82
CA VAL A 57 5.61 -15.00 4.91
C VAL A 57 5.05 -16.04 5.89
N PHE A 58 4.55 -15.59 7.05
CA PHE A 58 3.96 -16.49 8.05
C PHE A 58 2.68 -17.16 7.54
N VAL A 59 1.85 -16.44 6.78
CA VAL A 59 0.58 -16.96 6.26
C VAL A 59 0.79 -17.78 4.98
N LEU A 60 1.84 -17.53 4.20
CA LEU A 60 2.11 -18.25 2.96
C LEU A 60 2.33 -19.75 3.20
N VAL A 61 3.00 -20.13 4.29
CA VAL A 61 3.26 -21.54 4.65
C VAL A 61 1.96 -22.34 4.83
N PRO A 62 1.03 -21.95 5.73
CA PRO A 62 -0.24 -22.66 5.87
C PRO A 62 -1.12 -22.53 4.62
N LEU A 63 -1.16 -21.37 3.95
CA LEU A 63 -1.93 -21.21 2.72
C LEU A 63 -1.43 -22.13 1.60
N GLY A 64 -0.12 -22.35 1.48
CA GLY A 64 0.45 -23.28 0.50
C GLY A 64 -0.05 -24.70 0.74
N THR A 65 0.06 -25.20 1.97
CA THR A 65 -0.44 -26.55 2.32
C THR A 65 -1.96 -26.69 2.13
N LEU A 66 -2.69 -25.59 2.34
CA LEU A 66 -4.14 -25.55 2.17
C LEU A 66 -4.52 -25.50 0.69
N SER A 67 -3.72 -24.83 -0.15
CA SER A 67 -3.84 -24.83 -1.61
C SER A 67 -3.82 -26.25 -2.17
N ASP A 68 -2.86 -27.05 -1.71
CA ASP A 68 -2.66 -28.43 -2.18
C ASP A 68 -3.82 -29.36 -1.79
N ARG A 69 -4.50 -29.08 -0.67
CA ARG A 69 -5.57 -29.94 -0.13
C ARG A 69 -6.99 -29.49 -0.48
N LYS A 70 -7.28 -28.19 -0.44
CA LYS A 70 -8.62 -27.60 -0.65
C LYS A 70 -8.80 -26.98 -2.04
N GLY A 71 -7.76 -27.03 -2.88
CA GLY A 71 -7.77 -26.52 -4.24
C GLY A 71 -7.33 -25.05 -4.33
N ARG A 72 -6.61 -24.76 -5.41
CA ARG A 72 -5.95 -23.46 -5.68
C ARG A 72 -6.92 -22.28 -5.80
N ARG A 73 -8.19 -22.54 -6.16
CA ARG A 73 -9.24 -21.51 -6.30
C ARG A 73 -9.57 -20.81 -4.97
N LEU A 74 -9.54 -21.53 -3.85
CA LEU A 74 -9.89 -20.96 -2.55
C LEU A 74 -8.81 -19.99 -2.07
N VAL A 75 -7.53 -20.34 -2.26
CA VAL A 75 -6.40 -19.48 -1.92
C VAL A 75 -6.42 -18.21 -2.76
N LEU A 76 -6.77 -18.32 -4.04
CA LEU A 76 -6.92 -17.16 -4.93
C LEU A 76 -8.06 -16.24 -4.47
N LEU A 77 -9.21 -16.79 -4.06
CA LEU A 77 -10.31 -15.98 -3.51
C LEU A 77 -9.90 -15.23 -2.24
N ILE A 78 -9.20 -15.89 -1.32
CA ILE A 78 -8.68 -15.26 -0.09
C ILE A 78 -7.74 -14.10 -0.45
N ALA A 79 -6.77 -14.34 -1.32
CA ALA A 79 -5.84 -13.29 -1.76
C ALA A 79 -6.57 -12.11 -2.44
N CYS A 80 -7.60 -12.38 -3.27
CA CYS A 80 -8.42 -11.34 -3.87
C CYS A 80 -9.19 -10.51 -2.83
N VAL A 81 -9.75 -11.14 -1.80
CA VAL A 81 -10.45 -10.42 -0.72
C VAL A 81 -9.48 -9.51 0.05
N GLY A 82 -8.27 -9.98 0.36
CA GLY A 82 -7.22 -9.16 0.98
C GLY A 82 -6.91 -7.91 0.15
N LYS A 83 -6.74 -8.08 -1.17
CA LYS A 83 -6.49 -6.97 -2.10
C LYS A 83 -7.63 -5.99 -2.25
N ILE A 84 -8.88 -6.46 -2.21
CA ILE A 84 -10.04 -5.56 -2.23
C ILE A 84 -10.09 -4.73 -0.95
N LEU A 85 -9.81 -5.33 0.22
CA LEU A 85 -9.74 -4.62 1.49
C LEU A 85 -8.61 -3.57 1.51
N GLU A 86 -7.43 -3.91 1.00
CA GLU A 86 -6.30 -2.99 0.84
C GLU A 86 -6.70 -1.79 -0.04
N ALA A 87 -7.28 -2.06 -1.20
CA ALA A 87 -7.71 -1.02 -2.13
C ALA A 87 -8.77 -0.09 -1.51
N LEU A 88 -9.74 -0.65 -0.79
CA LEU A 88 -10.74 0.14 -0.06
C LEU A 88 -10.08 1.03 1.01
N ASN A 89 -9.09 0.51 1.74
CA ASN A 89 -8.34 1.30 2.71
C ASN A 89 -7.61 2.48 2.03
N ILE A 90 -6.93 2.22 0.91
CA ILE A 90 -6.23 3.24 0.14
C ILE A 90 -7.20 4.34 -0.35
N ILE A 91 -8.36 3.95 -0.90
CA ILE A 91 -9.39 4.89 -1.35
C ILE A 91 -9.91 5.73 -0.17
N LEU A 92 -10.10 5.11 0.99
CA LEU A 92 -10.57 5.79 2.19
C LEU A 92 -9.57 6.82 2.70
N VAL A 93 -8.27 6.48 2.73
CA VAL A 93 -7.19 7.43 3.09
C VAL A 93 -7.08 8.56 2.07
N GLY A 94 -7.26 8.25 0.79
CA GLY A 94 -7.27 9.27 -0.26
C GLY A 94 -8.43 10.26 -0.14
N ASN A 95 -9.61 9.79 0.29
CA ASN A 95 -10.79 10.64 0.44
C ASN A 95 -10.77 11.46 1.75
N PHE A 96 -10.27 10.86 2.84
CA PHE A 96 -10.25 11.46 4.18
C PHE A 96 -8.83 11.73 4.69
N THR A 97 -8.01 12.39 3.87
CA THR A 97 -6.60 12.69 4.23
C THR A 97 -6.48 13.56 5.50
N GLU A 98 -7.51 14.36 5.80
CA GLU A 98 -7.55 15.26 6.96
C GLU A 98 -7.81 14.53 8.30
N PHE A 99 -8.50 13.39 8.27
CA PHE A 99 -8.87 12.63 9.48
C PHE A 99 -8.07 11.34 9.65
N LEU A 100 -7.66 10.72 8.53
CA LEU A 100 -6.95 9.46 8.50
C LEU A 100 -5.47 9.70 8.14
N GLY A 101 -4.61 9.70 9.16
CA GLY A 101 -3.17 9.87 8.97
C GLY A 101 -2.51 8.70 8.24
N LEU A 102 -1.26 8.89 7.83
CA LEU A 102 -0.42 7.92 7.11
C LEU A 102 -0.36 6.53 7.78
N GLY A 103 -0.58 6.44 9.09
CA GLY A 103 -0.62 5.16 9.81
C GLY A 103 -1.71 4.19 9.33
N PHE A 104 -2.80 4.69 8.73
CA PHE A 104 -3.89 3.82 8.25
C PHE A 104 -3.48 2.99 7.01
N LEU A 105 -2.52 3.48 6.22
CA LEU A 105 -1.92 2.74 5.10
C LEU A 105 -1.19 1.49 5.60
N ILE A 106 -0.55 1.56 6.77
CA ILE A 106 0.15 0.44 7.39
C ILE A 106 -0.85 -0.65 7.79
N PHE A 107 -2.01 -0.27 8.34
CA PHE A 107 -3.09 -1.21 8.64
C PHE A 107 -3.60 -1.92 7.38
N GLY A 108 -3.75 -1.20 6.26
CA GLY A 108 -4.13 -1.80 4.98
C GLY A 108 -3.15 -2.89 4.52
N GLN A 109 -1.85 -2.60 4.56
CA GLN A 109 -0.79 -3.55 4.17
C GLN A 109 -0.70 -4.74 5.13
N LEU A 110 -0.89 -4.54 6.43
CA LEU A 110 -0.91 -5.62 7.41
C LEU A 110 -2.05 -6.61 7.11
N ILE A 111 -3.27 -6.08 6.88
CA ILE A 111 -4.43 -6.91 6.55
C ILE A 111 -4.19 -7.71 5.27
N ASP A 112 -3.69 -7.06 4.22
CA ASP A 112 -3.38 -7.77 2.97
C ASP A 112 -2.32 -8.86 3.16
N GLY A 113 -1.29 -8.57 3.97
CA GLY A 113 -0.28 -9.55 4.33
C GLY A 113 -0.86 -10.77 5.04
N PHE A 114 -1.83 -10.58 5.94
CA PHE A 114 -2.55 -11.69 6.58
C PHE A 114 -3.40 -12.53 5.63
N PHE A 115 -3.74 -12.02 4.45
CA PHE A 115 -4.47 -12.74 3.42
C PHE A 115 -3.53 -13.33 2.34
N GLY A 116 -2.21 -13.26 2.57
CA GLY A 116 -1.16 -13.81 1.70
C GLY A 116 -0.56 -12.80 0.72
N GLY A 117 -1.18 -11.63 0.58
CA GLY A 117 -0.70 -10.51 -0.22
C GLY A 117 -0.32 -10.88 -1.65
N PHE A 118 0.61 -10.10 -2.21
CA PHE A 118 1.11 -10.29 -3.58
C PHE A 118 1.91 -11.59 -3.77
N ALA A 119 2.55 -12.11 -2.72
CA ALA A 119 3.31 -13.34 -2.79
C ALA A 119 2.41 -14.56 -3.03
N ALA A 120 1.23 -14.62 -2.38
CA ALA A 120 0.30 -15.71 -2.57
C ALA A 120 -0.31 -15.73 -3.97
N SER A 121 -0.69 -14.57 -4.53
CA SER A 121 -1.28 -14.49 -5.86
C SER A 121 -0.30 -14.93 -6.95
N THR A 122 0.96 -14.48 -6.88
CA THR A 122 2.02 -14.89 -7.80
C THR A 122 2.35 -16.38 -7.68
N ALA A 123 2.45 -16.91 -6.45
CA ALA A 123 2.65 -18.34 -6.23
C ALA A 123 1.54 -19.20 -6.87
N VAL A 124 0.28 -18.79 -6.74
CA VAL A 124 -0.85 -19.49 -7.37
C VAL A 124 -0.77 -19.42 -8.90
N MET A 125 -0.41 -18.27 -9.47
CA MET A 125 -0.21 -18.14 -10.93
C MET A 125 0.87 -19.08 -11.45
N TYR A 126 2.02 -19.15 -10.78
CA TYR A 126 3.09 -20.07 -11.16
C TYR A 126 2.68 -21.52 -11.02
N ALA A 127 1.95 -21.87 -9.96
CA ALA A 127 1.40 -23.21 -9.80
C ALA A 127 0.46 -23.55 -10.97
N TYR A 128 -0.45 -22.65 -11.35
CA TYR A 128 -1.36 -22.85 -12.49
C TYR A 128 -0.65 -23.01 -13.82
N GLY A 129 0.46 -22.31 -14.07
CA GLY A 129 1.23 -22.48 -15.30
C GLY A 129 2.05 -23.77 -15.34
N ALA A 130 2.27 -24.40 -14.19
CA ALA A 130 2.99 -25.66 -14.06
C ALA A 130 2.06 -26.90 -14.06
N ASP A 131 0.76 -26.71 -13.85
CA ASP A 131 -0.29 -27.74 -14.01
C ASP A 131 -0.69 -27.88 -15.49
#